data_AF-A0A2L0I4C4-F1
#
_entry.id   AF-A0A2L0I4C4-F1
#
_cell.length_a   1.000
_cell.length_b   1.000
_cell.length_c   1.000
_cell.angle_alpha   90.00
_cell.angle_beta   90.00
_cell.angle_gamma   90.00
#
_symmetry.space_group_name_H-M   'P 1'
#
loop_
_entity.id
_entity.type
_entity.pdbx_description
1 polymer ?
#
loop_
_entity_poly.entity_id
_entity_poly.type
_entity_poly.pdbx_seq_one_letter_code
_entity_poly.pdbx_strand_id
1 'polypeptide(L)'
;MMQRTLEGLSFDMPPTASQITELAHVHRKKLDEAIYDKYTHLGDYSLAQRKEVYDFTRALDETQRAEFYSHYNDELVRIADEDRLHPPEAEAGLSKFAILLVLGLVAMVIAWSVYELLKS
;
A
#
# COMPACT_ATOMS: atom_id res chain seq x y z
N MET A 1 16.61 21.49 -23.73
CA MET A 1 15.68 21.30 -22.59
C MET A 1 16.49 20.90 -21.38
N MET A 2 16.20 21.44 -20.20
CA MET A 2 16.80 20.96 -18.96
C MET A 2 16.05 19.71 -18.52
N GLN A 3 16.76 18.60 -18.40
CA GLN A 3 16.20 17.35 -17.87
C GLN A 3 16.63 17.18 -16.43
N ARG A 4 15.71 16.72 -15.58
CA ARG A 4 15.98 16.43 -14.17
C ARG A 4 15.61 14.99 -13.88
N THR A 5 16.44 14.32 -13.11
CA THR A 5 16.18 12.95 -12.69
C THR A 5 15.48 12.92 -11.34
N LEU A 6 14.47 12.07 -11.21
CA LEU A 6 13.81 11.76 -9.96
C LEU A 6 13.56 10.24 -9.94
N GLU A 7 14.08 9.56 -8.94
CA GLU A 7 13.88 8.11 -8.75
C GLU A 7 14.27 7.23 -9.95
N GLY A 8 15.29 7.67 -10.70
CA GLY A 8 15.79 7.00 -11.91
C GLY A 8 15.05 7.35 -13.20
N LEU A 9 13.94 8.09 -13.10
CA LEU A 9 13.17 8.61 -14.24
C LEU A 9 13.72 9.96 -14.70
N SER A 10 13.75 10.20 -16.01
CA SER A 10 14.17 11.48 -16.59
C SER A 10 12.95 12.31 -16.95
N PHE A 11 12.86 13.51 -16.37
CA PHE A 11 11.77 14.45 -16.60
C PHE A 11 12.22 15.59 -17.49
N ASP A 12 11.36 15.92 -18.45
CA ASP A 12 11.46 17.20 -19.16
C ASP A 12 10.94 18.32 -18.26
N MET A 13 11.28 19.57 -18.59
CA MET A 13 10.84 20.74 -17.84
C MET A 13 10.08 21.68 -18.80
N PRO A 14 8.75 21.85 -18.63
CA PRO A 14 7.90 21.21 -17.60
C PRO A 14 7.68 19.70 -17.82
N PRO A 15 7.42 18.94 -16.75
CA PRO A 15 7.19 17.50 -16.81
C PRO A 15 5.89 17.19 -17.54
N THR A 16 5.92 16.17 -18.39
CA THR A 16 4.74 15.72 -19.14
C THR A 16 3.83 14.84 -18.27
N ALA A 17 2.53 14.82 -18.59
CA ALA A 17 1.56 13.99 -17.87
C ALA A 17 1.98 12.51 -17.82
N SER A 18 2.53 11.96 -18.91
CA SER A 18 3.01 10.57 -18.95
C SER A 18 4.19 10.32 -18.00
N GLN A 19 5.12 11.27 -17.86
CA GLN A 19 6.24 11.17 -16.91
C GLN A 19 5.74 11.21 -15.46
N ILE A 20 4.71 12.02 -15.19
CA ILE A 20 4.08 12.12 -13.87
C ILE A 20 3.34 10.81 -13.53
N THR A 21 2.65 10.22 -14.51
CA THR A 21 1.98 8.92 -14.35
C THR A 21 2.99 7.79 -14.08
N GLU A 22 4.10 7.76 -14.83
CA GLU A 22 5.16 6.77 -14.61
C GLU A 22 5.76 6.87 -13.20
N LEU A 23 5.97 8.10 -12.71
CA LEU A 23 6.40 8.33 -11.32
C LEU A 23 5.43 7.75 -10.31
N ALA A 24 4.12 7.97 -10.48
CA ALA A 24 3.09 7.45 -9.60
C ALA A 24 3.11 5.92 -9.56
N HIS A 25 3.25 5.26 -10.71
CA HIS A 25 3.39 3.80 -10.78
C HIS A 25 4.66 3.28 -10.11
N VAL A 26 5.82 3.94 -10.32
CA VAL A 26 7.07 3.57 -9.65
C VAL A 26 6.95 3.70 -8.14
N HIS A 27 6.35 4.79 -7.67
CA HIS A 27 6.13 5.03 -6.24
C HIS A 27 5.17 4.04 -5.60
N ARG A 28 4.09 3.65 -6.29
CA ARG A 28 3.20 2.57 -5.82
C ARG A 28 3.96 1.26 -5.70
N LYS A 29 4.65 0.84 -6.76
CA LYS A 29 5.37 -0.43 -6.79
C LYS A 29 6.41 -0.55 -5.67
N LYS A 30 7.21 0.50 -5.45
CA LYS A 30 8.19 0.52 -4.36
C LYS A 30 7.53 0.49 -2.98
N LEU A 31 6.36 1.13 -2.83
CA LEU A 31 5.59 1.06 -1.59
C LEU A 31 5.07 -0.37 -1.35
N ASP A 32 4.59 -1.05 -2.38
CA ASP A 32 4.16 -2.46 -2.28
C ASP A 32 5.35 -3.38 -1.93
N GLU A 33 6.51 -3.19 -2.54
CA GLU A 33 7.73 -3.92 -2.19
C GLU A 33 8.15 -3.67 -0.73
N ALA A 34 8.07 -2.42 -0.27
CA ALA A 34 8.38 -2.03 1.10
C ALA A 34 7.41 -2.62 2.14
N ILE A 35 6.14 -2.88 1.79
CA ILE A 35 5.17 -3.54 2.68
C ILE A 35 5.62 -4.96 3.05
N TYR A 36 6.24 -5.68 2.12
CA TYR A 36 6.67 -7.07 2.34
C TYR A 36 8.07 -7.20 2.93
N ASP A 37 8.83 -6.10 3.03
CA ASP A 37 10.15 -6.10 3.64
C ASP A 37 10.06 -5.90 5.17
N LYS A 38 10.49 -6.92 5.90
CA LYS A 38 10.47 -6.98 7.37
C LYS A 38 11.28 -5.86 8.05
N TYR A 39 12.22 -5.22 7.34
CA TYR A 39 13.11 -4.19 7.89
C TYR A 39 12.77 -2.78 7.42
N THR A 40 11.90 -2.62 6.43
CA THR A 40 11.55 -1.31 5.89
C THR A 40 10.46 -0.65 6.75
N HIS A 41 10.80 0.48 7.36
CA HIS A 41 9.83 1.30 8.08
C HIS A 41 9.03 2.12 7.05
N LEU A 42 7.78 1.71 6.80
CA LEU A 42 6.87 2.38 5.86
C LEU A 42 6.76 3.89 6.09
N GLY A 43 6.81 4.33 7.36
CA GLY A 43 6.81 5.74 7.73
C GLY A 43 7.98 6.51 7.12
N ASP A 44 9.21 6.02 7.31
CA ASP A 44 10.42 6.68 6.81
C ASP A 44 10.48 6.70 5.29
N TYR A 45 10.04 5.59 4.67
CA TYR A 45 9.98 5.47 3.21
C TYR A 45 9.02 6.50 2.59
N SER A 46 7.79 6.57 3.10
CA SER A 46 6.78 7.51 2.60
C SER A 46 7.17 8.97 2.83
N LEU A 47 7.89 9.26 3.92
CA LEU A 47 8.40 10.60 4.20
C LEU A 47 9.52 11.00 3.23
N ALA A 48 10.47 10.10 2.97
CA ALA A 48 11.55 10.32 2.01
C ALA A 48 10.99 10.59 0.60
N GLN A 49 10.07 9.75 0.15
CA GLN A 49 9.40 9.92 -1.15
C GLN A 49 8.70 11.29 -1.27
N ARG A 50 7.92 11.70 -0.26
CA ARG A 50 7.26 13.01 -0.26
C ARG A 50 8.25 14.16 -0.30
N LYS A 51 9.38 14.03 0.40
CA LYS A 51 10.44 15.03 0.39
C LYS A 51 11.08 15.16 -0.99
N GLU A 52 11.37 14.05 -1.66
CA GLU A 52 11.99 14.08 -2.99
C GLU A 52 11.07 14.70 -4.04
N VAL A 53 9.77 14.36 -4.02
CA VAL A 53 8.77 14.99 -4.90
C VAL A 53 8.67 16.49 -4.61
N TYR A 54 8.68 16.89 -3.35
CA TYR A 54 8.68 18.31 -2.97
C TYR A 54 9.93 19.05 -3.47
N ASP A 55 11.11 18.47 -3.29
CA ASP A 55 12.38 19.07 -3.73
C ASP A 55 12.45 19.17 -5.27
N PHE A 56 11.86 18.21 -5.98
CA PHE A 56 11.73 18.24 -7.43
C PHE A 56 10.81 19.38 -7.89
N THR A 57 9.58 19.40 -7.37
CA THR A 57 8.52 20.35 -7.77
C THR A 57 8.78 21.78 -7.32
N ARG A 58 9.68 21.99 -6.34
CA ARG A 58 10.10 23.33 -5.90
C ARG A 58 10.75 24.18 -7.01
N ALA A 59 11.27 23.54 -8.06
CA ALA A 59 11.85 24.26 -9.20
C ALA A 59 10.81 24.63 -10.28
N LEU A 60 9.57 24.16 -10.15
CA LEU A 60 8.46 24.50 -11.04
C LEU A 60 7.82 25.82 -10.60
N ASP A 61 7.16 26.51 -11.54
CA ASP A 61 6.28 27.61 -11.17
C ASP A 61 5.05 27.10 -10.41
N GLU A 62 4.35 28.01 -9.74
CA GLU A 62 3.23 27.66 -8.87
C GLU A 62 2.09 26.93 -9.59
N THR A 63 1.82 27.31 -10.85
CA THR A 63 0.78 26.70 -11.68
C THR A 63 1.21 25.30 -12.13
N GLN A 64 2.44 25.16 -12.64
CA GLN A 64 3.00 23.86 -13.02
C GLN A 64 3.10 22.89 -11.86
N ARG A 65 3.44 23.38 -10.66
CA ARG A 65 3.46 22.58 -9.44
C ARG A 65 2.06 22.11 -9.03
N ALA A 66 1.05 22.98 -9.14
CA ALA A 66 -0.32 22.60 -8.84
C ALA A 66 -0.84 21.54 -9.82
N GLU A 67 -0.56 21.72 -11.12
CA GLU A 67 -0.90 20.75 -12.18
C GLU A 67 -0.18 19.42 -11.97
N PHE A 68 1.12 19.45 -11.62
CA PHE A 68 1.88 18.26 -11.26
C PHE A 68 1.22 17.49 -10.11
N TYR A 69 0.89 18.18 -9.01
CA TYR A 69 0.29 17.52 -7.85
C TYR A 69 -1.13 17.02 -8.12
N SER A 70 -1.92 17.72 -8.95
CA SER A 70 -3.24 17.22 -9.36
C SER A 70 -3.09 15.90 -10.11
N HIS A 71 -2.30 15.88 -11.19
CA HIS A 71 -2.10 14.68 -11.99
C HIS A 71 -1.47 13.53 -11.18
N TYR A 72 -0.46 13.84 -10.39
CA TYR A 72 0.21 12.84 -9.56
C TYR A 72 -0.73 12.22 -8.52
N ASN A 73 -1.53 13.03 -7.81
CA ASN A 73 -2.43 12.52 -6.79
C ASN A 73 -3.63 11.78 -7.40
N ASP A 74 -4.20 12.30 -8.48
CA ASP A 74 -5.31 11.65 -9.20
C ASP A 74 -4.88 10.26 -9.70
N GLU A 75 -3.65 10.16 -10.20
CA GLU A 75 -3.09 8.89 -10.66
C GLU A 75 -2.82 7.92 -9.50
N LEU A 76 -2.30 8.38 -8.37
CA LEU A 76 -2.15 7.54 -7.18
C LEU A 76 -3.49 6.99 -6.68
N VAL A 77 -4.55 7.80 -6.71
CA VAL A 77 -5.91 7.38 -6.34
C VAL A 77 -6.43 6.35 -7.34
N ARG A 78 -6.26 6.59 -8.65
CA ARG A 78 -6.64 5.65 -9.71
C ARG A 78 -5.95 4.30 -9.53
N ILE A 79 -4.64 4.30 -9.30
CA ILE A 79 -3.86 3.08 -9.05
C ILE A 79 -4.37 2.38 -7.78
N ALA A 80 -4.64 3.11 -6.70
CA ALA A 80 -5.16 2.52 -5.46
C ALA A 80 -6.55 1.90 -5.64
N ASP A 81 -7.42 2.48 -6.46
CA ASP A 81 -8.73 1.92 -6.79
C ASP A 81 -8.64 0.70 -7.72
N GLU A 82 -7.71 0.70 -8.68
CA GLU A 82 -7.43 -0.43 -9.57
C GLU A 82 -6.77 -1.61 -8.82
N ASP A 83 -5.87 -1.32 -7.88
CA ASP A 83 -5.14 -2.30 -7.06
C ASP A 83 -5.96 -2.83 -5.88
N ARG A 84 -7.12 -2.22 -5.61
CA ARG A 84 -8.17 -2.77 -4.74
C ARG A 84 -8.76 -4.08 -5.24
N LEU A 85 -8.28 -4.59 -6.38
CA LEU A 85 -8.44 -5.95 -6.87
C LEU A 85 -7.64 -6.99 -6.03
N HIS A 86 -7.50 -6.80 -4.72
CA HIS A 86 -7.64 -7.95 -3.85
C HIS A 86 -9.08 -8.44 -4.04
N PRO A 87 -9.30 -9.68 -4.52
CA PRO A 87 -10.66 -10.21 -4.56
C PRO A 87 -11.28 -9.97 -3.17
N PRO A 88 -12.54 -9.51 -3.05
CA PRO A 88 -13.24 -9.44 -1.75
C PRO A 88 -13.25 -10.80 -1.01
N GLU A 89 -12.84 -11.85 -1.70
CA GLU A 89 -12.60 -13.21 -1.24
C GLU A 89 -11.32 -13.37 -0.39
N ALA A 90 -10.35 -12.45 -0.47
CA ALA A 90 -9.17 -12.44 0.38
C ALA A 90 -9.48 -11.99 1.83
N GLU A 91 -10.59 -11.26 2.02
CA GLU A 91 -11.18 -10.96 3.34
C GLU A 91 -12.18 -12.03 3.81
N ALA A 92 -12.42 -13.08 3.02
CA ALA A 92 -13.10 -14.28 3.51
C ALA A 92 -12.15 -15.14 4.39
N GLY A 93 -11.40 -14.47 5.26
CA GLY A 93 -10.64 -15.10 6.33
C GLY A 93 -11.61 -15.87 7.22
N LEU A 94 -11.50 -17.19 7.15
CA LEU A 94 -12.17 -18.21 7.98
C LEU A 94 -13.63 -17.88 8.36
N SER A 95 -14.58 -18.48 7.63
CA SER A 95 -16.02 -18.37 7.91
C SER A 95 -16.33 -18.42 9.41
N LYS A 96 -17.18 -17.51 9.91
CA LYS A 96 -17.66 -17.51 11.31
C LYS A 96 -18.16 -18.88 11.76
N PHE A 97 -18.69 -19.68 10.83
CA PHE A 97 -19.07 -21.06 11.05
C PHE A 97 -17.88 -21.97 11.41
N ALA A 98 -16.76 -21.86 10.70
CA ALA A 98 -15.54 -22.62 10.98
C ALA A 98 -14.96 -22.23 12.35
N ILE A 99 -14.99 -20.95 12.71
CA ILE A 99 -14.59 -20.48 14.06
C ILE A 99 -15.46 -21.14 15.14
N LEU A 100 -16.79 -21.10 14.97
CA LEU A 100 -17.72 -21.71 15.93
C LEU A 100 -17.54 -23.23 16.04
N LEU A 101 -17.26 -23.90 14.93
CA LEU A 101 -17.02 -25.34 14.89
C LEU A 101 -15.76 -25.71 15.67
N VAL A 102 -14.66 -24.98 15.47
CA VAL A 102 -13.41 -25.21 16.21
C VAL A 102 -13.60 -24.95 17.70
N LEU A 103 -14.27 -23.86 18.07
CA LEU A 103 -14.57 -23.55 19.48
C LEU A 103 -15.43 -24.64 20.13
N GLY A 104 -16.43 -25.16 19.41
CA GLY A 104 -17.27 -26.26 19.88
C GLY A 104 -16.48 -27.54 20.14
N LEU A 105 -15.58 -27.91 19.23
CA LEU A 105 -14.72 -29.09 19.39
C LEU A 105 -13.77 -28.94 20.59
N VAL A 106 -13.13 -27.78 20.75
CA VAL A 106 -12.26 -27.51 21.90
C VAL A 106 -13.04 -27.58 23.21
N ALA A 107 -14.21 -26.95 23.28
CA ALA A 107 -15.07 -26.99 24.45
C ALA A 107 -15.52 -28.41 24.79
N MET A 108 -15.85 -29.23 23.79
CA MET A 108 -16.23 -30.63 23.97
C MET A 108 -15.09 -31.46 24.56
N VAL A 109 -13.87 -31.32 24.03
CA VAL A 109 -12.68 -32.02 24.55
C VAL A 109 -12.43 -31.64 26.01
N ILE A 110 -12.48 -30.34 26.33
CA ILE A 110 -12.29 -29.86 27.70
C ILE A 110 -13.37 -30.42 28.63
N ALA A 111 -14.64 -30.37 28.23
CA ALA A 111 -15.75 -30.88 29.04
C ALA A 111 -15.62 -32.38 29.30
N TRP A 112 -15.21 -33.15 28.28
CA TRP A 112 -14.97 -34.58 28.42
C TRP A 112 -13.81 -34.88 29.37
N SER A 113 -12.70 -34.16 29.23
CA SER A 113 -11.54 -34.30 30.12
C SER A 113 -11.88 -33.97 31.57
N VAL A 114 -12.67 -32.92 31.81
CA VAL A 114 -13.14 -32.56 33.16
C VAL A 114 -14.09 -33.61 33.71
N TYR A 115 -15.00 -34.15 32.90
CA TYR A 115 -15.93 -35.21 33.32
C TYR A 115 -15.19 -36.48 33.75
N GLU A 116 -14.20 -36.94 32.98
CA GLU A 116 -13.37 -38.09 33.36
C GLU A 116 -12.55 -37.81 34.62
N LEU A 117 -12.00 -36.60 34.78
CA LEU A 117 -11.25 -36.22 35.97
C LEU A 117 -12.11 -36.21 37.25
N LEU A 118 -13.37 -35.75 37.15
CA LEU A 118 -14.29 -35.72 38.30
C LEU A 118 -14.86 -37.10 38.65
N LYS A 119 -14.79 -38.05 37.71
CA LYS A 119 -15.26 -39.43 37.89
C LYS A 119 -14.17 -40.35 38.48
N SER A 120 -12.90 -40.01 38.26
CA SER A 120 -11.73 -40.70 38.85
C SER A 120 -11.51 -40.33 40.31
#